data_AF-A0A8T2V9V2-F1
#
_entry.id   AF-A0A8T2V9V2-F1
#
_cell.length_a   1.000
_cell.length_b   1.000
_cell.length_c   1.000
_cell.angle_alpha   90.00
_cell.angle_beta   90.00
_cell.angle_gamma   90.00
#
_symmetry.space_group_name_H-M   'P 1'
#
loop_
_entity.id
_entity.type
_entity.pdbx_description
1 polymer ?
#
loop_
_entity_poly.entity_id
_entity_poly.type
_entity_poly.pdbx_seq_one_letter_code
_entity_poly.pdbx_strand_id
1 'polypeptide(L)'
;MCLTKFSTASDLQIGDLHLSKGELTMALKHYTSFIDINPNEAIGYSKRATVYIQQKRFKEALSDLGISLDKDPKYIQGYMQRGSLFRQTCRYDHGEKDYQRVLELKPGHATAEKELSQLQQAKSSLELAVSSLEADDAAKAEEYLNKVVLVLSPDCSKARLLKAQVLLKAKDYSNAIAEAGRVLKNDENDLDALLLRGKGYYYLADHDVAIRHYQKGLRLDPEHTGLKKEYFKLKNLLKKSKNVILLDVLNIYISLLSLLCSVLF
;
A
#
# COMPACT_ATOMS: atom_id res chain seq x y z
N MET A 1 -20.18 -11.62 -42.13
CA MET A 1 -18.98 -11.07 -41.47
C MET A 1 -19.06 -9.56 -41.12
N CYS A 2 -20.09 -8.81 -41.52
CA CYS A 2 -20.19 -7.37 -41.20
C CYS A 2 -20.80 -7.06 -39.81
N LEU A 3 -21.75 -7.85 -39.32
CA LEU A 3 -22.52 -7.52 -38.12
C LEU A 3 -21.72 -7.60 -36.80
N THR A 4 -20.68 -8.43 -36.71
CA THR A 4 -19.85 -8.56 -35.49
C THR A 4 -18.87 -7.41 -35.32
N LYS A 5 -18.33 -6.84 -36.40
CA LYS A 5 -17.42 -5.66 -36.31
C LYS A 5 -18.12 -4.38 -35.85
N PHE A 6 -19.42 -4.23 -36.12
CA PHE A 6 -20.18 -3.08 -35.62
C PHE A 6 -20.52 -3.19 -34.12
N SER A 7 -20.68 -4.40 -33.58
CA SER A 7 -20.95 -4.57 -32.13
C SER A 7 -19.69 -4.45 -31.27
N THR A 8 -18.50 -4.73 -31.81
CA THR A 8 -17.25 -4.70 -31.03
C THR A 8 -16.72 -3.30 -30.77
N ALA A 9 -16.71 -2.41 -31.78
CA ALA A 9 -16.40 -1.00 -31.56
C ALA A 9 -17.39 -0.34 -30.58
N SER A 10 -18.64 -0.84 -30.56
CA SER A 10 -19.68 -0.37 -29.64
C SER A 10 -19.35 -0.71 -28.18
N ASP A 11 -18.92 -1.92 -27.87
CA ASP A 11 -18.58 -2.30 -26.48
C ASP A 11 -17.39 -1.50 -25.94
N LEU A 12 -16.37 -1.24 -26.76
CA LEU A 12 -15.24 -0.42 -26.35
C LEU A 12 -15.66 1.02 -26.02
N GLN A 13 -16.52 1.62 -26.87
CA GLN A 13 -17.04 2.98 -26.68
C GLN A 13 -17.98 3.09 -25.49
N ILE A 14 -18.85 2.10 -25.29
CA ILE A 14 -19.75 2.04 -24.12
C ILE A 14 -18.93 1.86 -22.84
N GLY A 15 -17.88 1.02 -22.88
CA GLY A 15 -16.92 0.88 -21.79
C GLY A 15 -16.25 2.21 -21.43
N ASP A 16 -15.79 2.97 -22.43
CA ASP A 16 -15.20 4.30 -22.25
C ASP A 16 -16.20 5.31 -21.66
N LEU A 17 -17.48 5.27 -22.10
CA LEU A 17 -18.54 6.10 -21.54
C LEU A 17 -18.78 5.80 -20.05
N HIS A 18 -18.93 4.53 -19.69
CA HIS A 18 -19.08 4.13 -18.28
C HIS A 18 -17.85 4.49 -17.46
N LEU A 19 -16.64 4.31 -18.01
CA LEU A 19 -15.40 4.70 -17.34
C LEU A 19 -15.36 6.20 -17.04
N SER A 20 -15.74 7.05 -18.01
CA SER A 20 -15.80 8.51 -17.80
C SER A 20 -16.84 8.94 -16.76
N LYS A 21 -17.89 8.15 -16.55
CA LYS A 21 -18.90 8.35 -15.49
C LYS A 21 -18.49 7.78 -14.13
N GLY A 22 -17.35 7.08 -14.05
CA GLY A 22 -16.91 6.37 -12.83
C GLY A 22 -17.67 5.07 -12.56
N GLU A 23 -18.45 4.57 -13.51
CA GLU A 23 -19.23 3.33 -13.40
C GLU A 23 -18.33 2.10 -13.68
N LEU A 24 -17.34 1.88 -12.80
CA LEU A 24 -16.23 0.94 -13.01
C LEU A 24 -16.68 -0.50 -13.29
N THR A 25 -17.73 -0.97 -12.60
CA THR A 25 -18.27 -2.32 -12.81
C THR A 25 -18.84 -2.50 -14.21
N MET A 26 -19.52 -1.48 -14.73
CA MET A 26 -20.08 -1.51 -16.09
C MET A 26 -18.97 -1.38 -17.14
N ALA A 27 -17.99 -0.50 -16.93
CA ALA A 27 -16.83 -0.39 -17.80
C ALA A 27 -16.09 -1.73 -17.91
N LEU A 28 -15.84 -2.41 -16.77
CA LEU A 28 -15.20 -3.72 -16.74
C LEU A 28 -16.01 -4.79 -17.51
N LYS A 29 -17.33 -4.79 -17.37
CA LYS A 29 -18.22 -5.70 -18.10
C LYS A 29 -18.08 -5.52 -19.61
N HIS A 30 -18.15 -4.28 -20.09
CA HIS A 30 -18.05 -3.99 -21.52
C HIS A 30 -16.65 -4.25 -22.10
N TYR A 31 -15.57 -3.92 -21.38
CA TYR A 31 -14.23 -4.29 -21.81
C TYR A 31 -14.00 -5.81 -21.79
N THR A 32 -14.62 -6.55 -20.88
CA THR A 32 -14.57 -8.03 -20.88
C THR A 32 -15.31 -8.60 -22.08
N SER A 33 -16.53 -8.12 -22.37
CA SER A 33 -17.28 -8.47 -23.59
C SER A 33 -16.46 -8.20 -24.86
N PHE A 34 -15.80 -7.04 -24.91
CA PHE A 34 -14.91 -6.68 -26.02
C PHE A 34 -13.76 -7.69 -26.19
N ILE A 35 -13.11 -8.09 -25.10
CA ILE A 35 -12.01 -9.08 -25.10
C ILE A 35 -12.52 -10.45 -25.54
N ASP A 36 -13.69 -10.88 -25.07
CA ASP A 36 -14.27 -12.19 -25.41
C ASP A 36 -14.53 -12.31 -26.93
N ILE A 37 -14.93 -11.20 -27.56
CA ILE A 37 -15.16 -11.15 -29.01
C ILE A 37 -13.85 -10.93 -29.78
N ASN A 38 -12.90 -10.16 -29.24
CA ASN A 38 -11.63 -9.79 -29.89
C ASN A 38 -10.42 -10.16 -29.02
N PRO A 39 -10.16 -11.45 -28.78
CA PRO A 39 -9.15 -11.89 -27.81
C PRO A 39 -7.70 -11.56 -28.21
N ASN A 40 -7.48 -11.15 -29.46
CA ASN A 40 -6.17 -10.79 -29.99
C ASN A 40 -5.93 -9.27 -30.07
N GLU A 41 -6.90 -8.44 -29.68
CA GLU A 41 -6.71 -6.99 -29.69
C GLU A 41 -6.15 -6.46 -28.36
N ALA A 42 -4.96 -5.86 -28.41
CA ALA A 42 -4.26 -5.33 -27.25
C ALA A 42 -5.05 -4.27 -26.46
N ILE A 43 -5.86 -3.47 -27.16
CA ILE A 43 -6.59 -2.33 -26.58
C ILE A 43 -7.60 -2.76 -25.51
N GLY A 44 -8.28 -3.89 -25.68
CA GLY A 44 -9.27 -4.37 -24.72
C GLY A 44 -8.65 -4.63 -23.35
N TYR A 45 -7.52 -5.33 -23.33
CA TYR A 45 -6.77 -5.62 -22.11
C TYR A 45 -6.24 -4.33 -21.45
N SER A 46 -5.67 -3.40 -22.21
CA SER A 46 -5.18 -2.11 -21.67
C SER A 46 -6.32 -1.26 -21.08
N LYS A 47 -7.50 -1.25 -21.70
CA LYS A 47 -8.68 -0.55 -21.19
C LYS A 47 -9.22 -1.19 -19.92
N ARG A 48 -9.30 -2.52 -19.86
CA ARG A 48 -9.69 -3.23 -18.64
C ARG A 48 -8.66 -3.03 -17.51
N ALA A 49 -7.37 -3.02 -17.82
CA ALA A 49 -6.32 -2.68 -16.87
C ALA A 49 -6.48 -1.27 -16.29
N THR A 50 -6.93 -0.29 -17.08
CA THR A 50 -7.23 1.07 -16.59
C THR A 50 -8.29 1.04 -15.49
N VAL A 51 -9.34 0.21 -15.65
CA VAL A 51 -10.37 0.03 -14.61
C VAL A 51 -9.77 -0.62 -13.36
N TYR A 52 -8.95 -1.66 -13.52
CA TYR A 52 -8.25 -2.30 -12.40
C TYR A 52 -7.34 -1.32 -11.64
N ILE A 53 -6.62 -0.43 -12.33
CA ILE A 53 -5.80 0.62 -11.70
C ILE A 53 -6.67 1.55 -10.85
N GLN A 54 -7.82 1.99 -11.36
CA GLN A 54 -8.74 2.84 -10.60
C GLN A 54 -9.32 2.13 -9.37
N GLN A 55 -9.50 0.81 -9.45
CA GLN A 55 -9.89 -0.05 -8.33
C GLN A 55 -8.73 -0.43 -7.38
N LYS A 56 -7.50 0.06 -7.63
CA LYS A 56 -6.27 -0.33 -6.91
C LYS A 56 -5.93 -1.83 -6.99
N ARG A 57 -6.49 -2.53 -7.99
CA ARG A 57 -6.26 -3.94 -8.31
C ARG A 57 -5.04 -4.09 -9.20
N PHE A 58 -3.88 -3.72 -8.65
CA PHE A 58 -2.66 -3.57 -9.44
C PHE A 58 -2.11 -4.88 -10.02
N LYS A 59 -2.35 -6.01 -9.35
CA LYS A 59 -1.91 -7.33 -9.84
C LYS A 59 -2.64 -7.68 -11.14
N GLU A 60 -3.96 -7.54 -11.15
CA GLU A 60 -4.79 -7.78 -12.34
C GLU A 60 -4.49 -6.78 -13.45
N ALA A 61 -4.27 -5.50 -13.11
CA ALA A 61 -3.87 -4.49 -14.08
C ALA A 61 -2.54 -4.83 -14.76
N LEU A 62 -1.51 -5.23 -14.00
CA LEU A 62 -0.22 -5.63 -14.56
C LEU A 62 -0.34 -6.89 -15.43
N SER A 63 -1.19 -7.84 -15.03
CA SER A 63 -1.47 -9.04 -15.82
C SER A 63 -2.09 -8.68 -17.18
N ASP A 64 -3.14 -7.85 -17.19
CA ASP A 64 -3.79 -7.42 -18.43
C ASP A 64 -2.87 -6.58 -19.31
N LEU A 65 -2.04 -5.71 -18.73
CA LEU A 65 -1.03 -4.96 -19.49
C LEU A 65 0.06 -5.85 -20.07
N GLY A 66 0.43 -6.92 -19.36
CA GLY A 66 1.30 -7.98 -19.89
C GLY A 66 0.69 -8.62 -21.13
N ILE A 67 -0.55 -9.11 -21.02
CA ILE A 67 -1.28 -9.74 -22.13
C ILE A 67 -1.43 -8.75 -23.30
N SER A 68 -1.78 -7.48 -23.02
CA SER A 68 -1.89 -6.43 -24.03
C SER A 68 -0.63 -6.31 -24.89
N LEU A 69 0.55 -6.30 -24.24
CA LEU A 69 1.85 -6.19 -24.89
C LEU A 69 2.32 -7.49 -25.55
N ASP A 70 1.85 -8.65 -25.07
CA ASP A 70 2.06 -9.92 -25.77
C ASP A 70 1.25 -9.97 -27.08
N LYS A 71 0.04 -9.37 -27.10
CA LYS A 71 -0.80 -9.27 -28.31
C LYS A 71 -0.29 -8.25 -29.31
N ASP A 72 0.18 -7.09 -28.85
CA ASP A 72 0.85 -6.10 -29.68
C ASP A 72 2.11 -5.55 -28.99
N PRO A 73 3.29 -6.11 -29.33
CA PRO A 73 4.57 -5.68 -28.76
C PRO A 73 5.00 -4.26 -29.14
N LYS A 74 4.27 -3.57 -30.03
CA LYS A 74 4.50 -2.18 -30.42
C LYS A 74 3.43 -1.24 -29.86
N TYR A 75 2.55 -1.72 -29.00
CA TYR A 75 1.46 -0.92 -28.42
C TYR A 75 1.99 0.08 -27.39
N ILE A 76 2.31 1.30 -27.86
CA ILE A 76 2.88 2.39 -27.04
C ILE A 76 2.05 2.66 -25.79
N GLN A 77 0.72 2.70 -25.91
CA GLN A 77 -0.16 3.00 -24.78
C GLN A 77 -0.08 1.93 -23.67
N GLY A 78 0.12 0.66 -24.03
CA GLY A 78 0.32 -0.43 -23.07
C GLY A 78 1.60 -0.23 -22.26
N TYR A 79 2.72 0.08 -22.91
CA TYR A 79 3.98 0.39 -22.22
C TYR A 79 3.86 1.65 -21.35
N MET A 80 3.22 2.72 -21.85
CA MET A 80 3.00 3.94 -21.08
C MET A 80 2.21 3.68 -19.79
N GLN A 81 1.12 2.92 -19.88
CA GLN A 81 0.30 2.57 -18.71
C GLN A 81 1.04 1.68 -17.73
N ARG A 82 1.75 0.65 -18.22
CA ARG A 82 2.49 -0.28 -17.38
C ARG A 82 3.68 0.38 -16.70
N GLY A 83 4.42 1.23 -17.43
CA GLY A 83 5.49 2.06 -16.89
C GLY A 83 4.99 3.02 -15.81
N SER A 84 3.83 3.64 -16.01
CA SER A 84 3.22 4.54 -15.02
C SER A 84 2.80 3.79 -13.76
N LEU A 85 2.19 2.61 -13.92
CA LEU A 85 1.82 1.78 -12.78
C LEU A 85 3.06 1.30 -12.00
N PHE A 86 4.12 0.90 -12.69
CA PHE A 86 5.39 0.55 -12.06
C PHE A 86 6.01 1.73 -11.31
N ARG A 87 6.00 2.94 -11.89
CA ARG A 87 6.43 4.16 -11.19
C ARG A 87 5.60 4.39 -9.93
N GLN A 88 4.27 4.39 -10.03
CA GLN A 88 3.37 4.67 -8.90
C GLN A 88 3.56 3.69 -7.74
N THR A 89 3.89 2.43 -8.04
CA THR A 89 4.14 1.33 -7.09
C THR A 89 5.62 1.14 -6.74
N CYS A 90 6.49 2.10 -7.08
CA CYS A 90 7.94 2.09 -6.85
C CYS A 90 8.73 0.88 -7.39
N ARG A 91 8.22 0.24 -8.44
CA ARG A 91 8.88 -0.79 -9.24
C ARG A 91 9.71 -0.16 -10.37
N TYR A 92 10.60 0.75 -10.01
CA TYR A 92 11.23 1.69 -10.95
C TYR A 92 12.00 1.02 -12.10
N ASP A 93 12.77 -0.03 -11.85
CA ASP A 93 13.56 -0.70 -12.90
C ASP A 93 12.69 -1.32 -14.01
N HIS A 94 11.46 -1.74 -13.67
CA HIS A 94 10.53 -2.26 -14.66
C HIS A 94 9.89 -1.12 -15.47
N GLY A 95 9.52 -0.03 -14.78
CA GLY A 95 8.92 1.13 -15.44
C GLY A 95 9.90 1.87 -16.36
N GLU A 96 11.18 1.94 -15.98
CA GLU A 96 12.24 2.51 -16.81
C GLU A 96 12.37 1.75 -18.14
N LYS A 97 12.39 0.41 -18.10
CA LYS A 97 12.40 -0.42 -19.31
C LYS A 97 11.19 -0.17 -20.20
N ASP A 98 10.00 -0.05 -19.63
CA ASP A 98 8.78 0.22 -20.40
C ASP A 98 8.81 1.61 -21.06
N TYR A 99 9.27 2.65 -20.36
CA TYR A 99 9.40 3.99 -20.96
C TYR A 99 10.51 4.07 -21.99
N GLN A 100 11.66 3.44 -21.75
CA GLN A 100 12.73 3.31 -22.75
C GLN A 100 12.20 2.62 -24.01
N ARG A 101 11.39 1.56 -23.85
CA ARG A 101 10.76 0.89 -24.99
C ARG A 101 9.83 1.80 -25.79
N VAL A 102 9.09 2.70 -25.14
CA VAL A 102 8.30 3.73 -25.84
C VAL A 102 9.20 4.66 -26.65
N LEU A 103 10.33 5.10 -26.08
CA LEU A 103 11.27 6.01 -26.74
C LEU A 103 12.03 5.33 -27.90
N GLU A 104 12.27 4.02 -27.83
CA GLU A 104 12.77 3.22 -28.96
C GLU A 104 11.73 3.13 -30.10
N LEU A 105 10.46 2.89 -29.77
CA LEU A 105 9.38 2.77 -30.75
C LEU A 105 9.00 4.12 -31.36
N LYS A 106 9.07 5.19 -30.58
CA LYS A 106 8.73 6.56 -30.97
C LYS A 106 9.70 7.54 -30.31
N PRO A 107 10.86 7.82 -30.94
CA PRO A 107 11.79 8.83 -30.47
C PRO A 107 11.11 10.21 -30.33
N GLY A 108 11.46 10.97 -29.29
CA GLY A 108 10.86 12.28 -29.00
C GLY A 108 9.42 12.22 -28.46
N HIS A 109 8.99 11.08 -27.90
CA HIS A 109 7.70 10.99 -27.23
C HIS A 109 7.72 11.78 -25.91
N ALA A 110 7.37 13.07 -25.98
CA ALA A 110 7.45 14.02 -24.85
C ALA A 110 6.85 13.50 -23.53
N THR A 111 5.70 12.82 -23.56
CA THR A 111 5.11 12.24 -22.34
C THR A 111 5.97 11.15 -21.72
N ALA A 112 6.59 10.28 -22.53
CA ALA A 112 7.44 9.20 -22.04
C ALA A 112 8.74 9.76 -21.45
N GLU A 113 9.34 10.77 -22.07
CA GLU A 113 10.52 11.47 -21.54
C GLU A 113 10.23 12.12 -20.19
N LYS A 114 9.08 12.82 -20.08
CA LYS A 114 8.62 13.42 -18.83
C LYS A 114 8.41 12.36 -17.74
N GLU A 115 7.70 11.28 -18.06
CA GLU A 115 7.41 10.21 -17.11
C GLU A 115 8.67 9.45 -16.68
N LEU A 116 9.63 9.24 -17.58
CA LEU A 116 10.93 8.66 -17.27
C LEU A 116 11.75 9.57 -16.34
N SER A 117 11.77 10.89 -16.59
CA SER A 117 12.41 11.85 -15.68
C SER A 117 11.77 11.82 -14.29
N GLN A 118 10.44 11.78 -14.21
CA GLN A 118 9.73 11.65 -12.93
C GLN A 118 10.05 10.33 -12.23
N LEU A 119 10.16 9.23 -12.97
CA LEU A 119 10.55 7.92 -12.43
C LEU A 119 11.96 7.98 -11.84
N GLN A 120 12.92 8.57 -12.54
CA GLN A 120 14.31 8.71 -12.06
C GLN A 120 14.39 9.59 -10.81
N GLN A 121 13.63 10.69 -10.76
CA GLN A 121 13.50 11.51 -9.57
C GLN A 121 12.90 10.73 -8.39
N ALA A 122 11.90 9.87 -8.65
CA ALA A 122 11.26 9.03 -7.63
C ALA A 122 12.23 7.99 -7.06
N LYS A 123 12.99 7.34 -7.95
CA LYS A 123 14.02 6.36 -7.61
C LYS A 123 15.11 6.99 -6.76
N SER A 124 15.70 8.09 -7.22
CA SER A 124 16.74 8.82 -6.50
C SER A 124 16.25 9.33 -5.15
N SER A 125 15.03 9.89 -5.07
CA SER A 125 14.48 10.37 -3.79
C SER A 125 14.28 9.21 -2.80
N LEU A 126 13.84 8.04 -3.26
CA LEU A 126 13.68 6.87 -2.40
C LEU A 126 15.04 6.33 -1.92
N GLU A 127 16.06 6.32 -2.77
CA GLU A 127 17.43 5.93 -2.40
C GLU A 127 18.03 6.89 -1.37
N LEU A 128 17.86 8.20 -1.57
CA LEU A 128 18.30 9.22 -0.62
C LEU A 128 17.58 9.10 0.73
N ALA A 129 16.28 8.75 0.74
CA ALA A 129 15.55 8.47 1.97
C ALA A 129 16.15 7.29 2.75
N VAL A 130 16.49 6.20 2.05
CA VAL A 130 17.10 5.01 2.65
C VAL A 130 18.50 5.34 3.19
N SER A 131 19.33 6.03 2.41
CA SER A 131 20.65 6.46 2.87
C SER A 131 20.58 7.41 4.07
N SER A 132 19.61 8.32 4.10
CA SER A 132 19.42 9.22 5.26
C SER A 132 18.98 8.45 6.51
N LEU A 133 18.16 7.40 6.35
CA LEU A 133 17.78 6.50 7.44
C LEU A 133 18.98 5.71 8.00
N GLU A 134 19.89 5.28 7.13
CA GLU A 134 21.14 4.60 7.53
C GLU A 134 22.09 5.54 8.28
N ALA A 135 22.08 6.82 7.92
CA ALA A 135 22.81 7.88 8.63
C ALA A 135 22.10 8.38 9.92
N ASP A 136 20.98 7.76 10.29
CA ASP A 136 20.09 8.14 11.40
C ASP A 136 19.54 9.59 11.32
N ASP A 137 19.52 10.17 10.12
CA ASP A 137 18.88 11.46 9.84
C ASP A 137 17.42 11.25 9.44
N ALA A 138 16.58 11.07 10.48
CA ALA A 138 15.15 10.83 10.33
C ALA A 138 14.40 12.00 9.67
N ALA A 139 14.82 13.24 9.95
CA ALA A 139 14.16 14.44 9.42
C ALA A 139 14.33 14.54 7.90
N LYS A 140 15.58 14.35 7.42
CA LYS A 140 15.87 14.37 5.99
C LYS A 140 15.27 13.18 5.26
N ALA A 141 15.25 12.00 5.90
CA ALA A 141 14.54 10.85 5.36
C ALA A 141 13.04 11.13 5.17
N GLU A 142 12.40 11.78 6.14
CA GLU A 142 10.99 12.15 6.05
C GLU A 142 10.71 13.08 4.86
N GLU A 143 11.56 14.08 4.65
CA GLU A 143 11.43 15.02 3.53
C GLU A 143 11.43 14.30 2.18
N TYR A 144 12.40 13.42 1.95
CA TYR A 144 12.48 12.63 0.73
C TYR A 144 11.27 11.68 0.58
N LEU A 145 10.83 11.03 1.66
CA LEU A 145 9.66 10.16 1.64
C LEU A 145 8.37 10.91 1.37
N ASN A 146 8.24 12.14 1.87
CA ASN A 146 7.10 13.02 1.57
C ASN A 146 7.06 13.35 0.07
N LYS A 147 8.20 13.70 -0.53
CA LYS A 147 8.29 13.93 -1.98
C LYS A 147 7.86 12.69 -2.77
N VAL A 148 8.28 11.50 -2.36
CA VAL A 148 7.90 10.24 -3.01
C VAL A 148 6.40 9.98 -2.87
N VAL A 149 5.87 9.95 -1.65
CA VAL A 149 4.49 9.50 -1.39
C VAL A 149 3.43 10.52 -1.83
N LEU A 150 3.74 11.82 -1.80
CA LEU A 150 2.77 12.85 -2.15
C LEU A 150 2.74 13.18 -3.64
N VAL A 151 3.89 13.08 -4.32
CA VAL A 151 4.03 13.61 -5.69
C VAL A 151 4.44 12.54 -6.68
N LEU A 152 5.49 11.77 -6.39
CA LEU A 152 6.15 10.96 -7.41
C LEU A 152 5.64 9.54 -7.51
N SER A 153 5.22 8.92 -6.41
CA SER A 153 4.82 7.51 -6.34
C SER A 153 3.81 7.30 -5.22
N PRO A 154 2.57 7.78 -5.41
CA PRO A 154 1.53 7.76 -4.38
C PRO A 154 0.98 6.38 -4.08
N ASP A 155 1.39 5.31 -4.75
CA ASP A 155 0.98 3.94 -4.44
C ASP A 155 2.15 3.06 -3.97
N CYS A 156 3.28 3.67 -3.64
CA CYS A 156 4.44 2.96 -3.13
C CYS A 156 4.25 2.56 -1.65
N SER A 157 3.84 1.32 -1.41
CA SER A 157 3.73 0.76 -0.05
C SER A 157 5.07 0.81 0.69
N LYS A 158 6.18 0.49 0.01
CA LYS A 158 7.53 0.52 0.60
C LYS A 158 7.88 1.90 1.19
N ALA A 159 7.66 2.98 0.44
CA ALA A 159 7.93 4.33 0.90
C ALA A 159 7.03 4.72 2.08
N ARG A 160 5.76 4.30 2.07
CA ARG A 160 4.86 4.53 3.22
C ARG A 160 5.28 3.80 4.47
N LEU A 161 5.74 2.55 4.36
CA LEU A 161 6.23 1.78 5.50
C LEU A 161 7.49 2.40 6.09
N LEU A 162 8.45 2.81 5.24
CA LEU A 162 9.62 3.57 5.69
C LEU A 162 9.22 4.87 6.37
N LYS A 163 8.22 5.59 5.83
CA LYS A 163 7.72 6.82 6.44
C LYS A 163 7.07 6.55 7.80
N ALA A 164 6.26 5.50 7.92
CA ALA A 164 5.70 5.09 9.21
C ALA A 164 6.79 4.75 10.24
N GLN A 165 7.89 4.11 9.82
CA GLN A 165 9.05 3.85 10.68
C GLN A 165 9.72 5.15 11.16
N VAL A 166 9.95 6.10 10.26
CA VAL A 166 10.50 7.43 10.58
C VAL A 166 9.61 8.15 11.61
N LEU A 167 8.30 8.17 11.36
CA LEU A 167 7.33 8.82 12.25
C LEU A 167 7.29 8.17 13.65
N LEU A 168 7.40 6.85 13.73
CA LEU A 168 7.53 6.16 15.02
C LEU A 168 8.81 6.60 15.78
N LYS A 169 9.95 6.75 15.08
CA LYS A 169 11.18 7.28 15.69
C LYS A 169 11.00 8.73 16.16
N ALA A 170 10.30 9.54 15.36
CA ALA A 170 9.97 10.93 15.68
C ALA A 170 8.89 11.09 16.76
N LYS A 171 8.33 9.98 17.27
CA LYS A 171 7.22 9.93 18.23
C LYS A 171 5.89 10.49 17.70
N ASP A 172 5.76 10.65 16.39
CA ASP A 172 4.51 11.00 15.73
C ASP A 172 3.71 9.72 15.43
N TYR A 173 3.13 9.16 16.49
CA TYR A 173 2.46 7.87 16.42
C TYR A 173 1.16 7.92 15.61
N SER A 174 0.44 9.05 15.67
CA SER A 174 -0.82 9.24 14.93
C SER A 174 -0.60 9.18 13.42
N ASN A 175 0.40 9.89 12.90
CA ASN A 175 0.71 9.85 11.48
C ASN A 175 1.32 8.50 11.08
N ALA A 176 2.12 7.86 11.95
CA ALA A 176 2.62 6.51 11.68
C ALA A 176 1.49 5.48 11.49
N ILE A 177 0.47 5.53 12.35
CA ILE A 177 -0.74 4.69 12.24
C ILE A 177 -1.47 4.97 10.92
N ALA A 178 -1.59 6.24 10.53
CA ALA A 178 -2.26 6.63 9.30
C ALA A 178 -1.54 6.10 8.05
N GLU A 179 -0.20 6.24 7.97
CA GLU A 179 0.57 5.76 6.82
C GLU A 179 0.54 4.23 6.71
N ALA A 180 0.70 3.51 7.83
CA ALA A 180 0.55 2.05 7.84
C ALA A 180 -0.89 1.62 7.49
N GLY A 181 -1.90 2.38 7.94
CA GLY A 181 -3.30 2.15 7.60
C GLY A 181 -3.61 2.27 6.11
N ARG A 182 -2.94 3.18 5.40
CA ARG A 182 -3.06 3.31 3.93
C ARG A 182 -2.54 2.07 3.21
N VAL A 183 -1.46 1.48 3.70
CA VAL A 183 -0.94 0.20 3.16
C VAL A 183 -1.95 -0.91 3.41
N LEU A 184 -2.47 -1.03 4.64
CA LEU A 184 -3.45 -2.05 5.02
C LEU A 184 -4.80 -1.93 4.29
N LYS A 185 -5.14 -0.76 3.75
CA LYS A 185 -6.32 -0.58 2.91
C LYS A 185 -6.19 -1.32 1.57
N ASN A 186 -4.96 -1.40 1.05
CA ASN A 186 -4.66 -2.05 -0.23
C ASN A 186 -4.25 -3.52 -0.05
N ASP A 187 -3.43 -3.79 0.98
CA ASP A 187 -3.03 -5.13 1.37
C ASP A 187 -3.22 -5.30 2.89
N GLU A 188 -4.37 -5.86 3.25
CA GLU A 188 -4.75 -6.04 4.65
C GLU A 188 -3.88 -7.04 5.43
N ASN A 189 -3.04 -7.80 4.73
CA ASN A 189 -2.20 -8.86 5.26
C ASN A 189 -0.71 -8.50 5.22
N ASP A 190 -0.37 -7.25 4.89
CA ASP A 190 1.00 -6.73 4.95
C ASP A 190 1.52 -6.77 6.39
N LEU A 191 2.50 -7.65 6.63
CA LEU A 191 3.03 -7.95 7.97
C LEU A 191 3.75 -6.74 8.58
N ASP A 192 4.50 -6.00 7.76
CA ASP A 192 5.21 -4.80 8.19
C ASP A 192 4.23 -3.69 8.57
N ALA A 193 3.17 -3.49 7.78
CA ALA A 193 2.13 -2.52 8.08
C ALA A 193 1.39 -2.87 9.38
N LEU A 194 1.07 -4.16 9.61
CA LEU A 194 0.47 -4.63 10.87
C LEU A 194 1.41 -4.38 12.06
N LEU A 195 2.70 -4.68 11.91
CA LEU A 195 3.71 -4.45 12.93
C LEU A 195 3.84 -2.97 13.28
N LEU A 196 4.02 -2.10 12.28
CA LEU A 196 4.22 -0.67 12.47
C LEU A 196 2.98 0.02 13.04
N ARG A 197 1.79 -0.35 12.55
CA ARG A 197 0.52 0.17 13.08
C ARG A 197 0.29 -0.29 14.52
N GLY A 198 0.58 -1.55 14.82
CA GLY A 198 0.54 -2.08 16.19
C GLY A 198 1.50 -1.35 17.13
N LYS A 199 2.72 -1.02 16.66
CA LYS A 199 3.67 -0.19 17.42
C LYS A 199 3.13 1.21 17.68
N GLY A 200 2.50 1.85 16.70
CA GLY A 200 1.86 3.15 16.88
C GLY A 200 0.82 3.13 17.99
N TYR A 201 -0.13 2.18 17.95
CA TYR A 201 -1.12 2.03 19.01
C TYR A 201 -0.51 1.65 20.36
N TYR A 202 0.56 0.85 20.37
CA TYR A 202 1.29 0.53 21.59
C TYR A 202 1.82 1.80 22.28
N TYR A 203 2.41 2.72 21.53
CA TYR A 203 2.95 3.97 22.07
C TYR A 203 1.87 5.00 22.45
N LEU A 204 0.67 4.92 21.85
CA LEU A 204 -0.51 5.69 22.27
C LEU A 204 -1.26 5.08 23.47
N ALA A 205 -0.74 4.00 24.06
CA ALA A 205 -1.37 3.24 25.14
C ALA A 205 -2.70 2.53 24.78
N ASP A 206 -3.05 2.47 23.48
CA ASP A 206 -4.17 1.69 22.96
C ASP A 206 -3.79 0.20 22.82
N HIS A 207 -3.43 -0.41 23.94
CA HIS A 207 -2.86 -1.76 24.01
C HIS A 207 -3.76 -2.86 23.42
N ASP A 208 -5.08 -2.73 23.56
CA ASP A 208 -6.03 -3.69 23.00
C ASP A 208 -5.99 -3.70 21.47
N VAL A 209 -5.89 -2.52 20.84
CA VAL A 209 -5.79 -2.39 19.39
C VAL A 209 -4.43 -2.92 18.90
N ALA A 210 -3.35 -2.58 19.60
CA ALA A 210 -2.01 -3.04 19.30
C ALA A 210 -1.91 -4.58 19.31
N ILE A 211 -2.48 -5.24 20.33
CA ILE A 211 -2.51 -6.70 20.42
C ILE A 211 -3.23 -7.32 19.23
N ARG A 212 -4.38 -6.77 18.81
CA ARG A 212 -5.13 -7.30 17.66
C ARG A 212 -4.32 -7.27 16.38
N HIS A 213 -3.56 -6.19 16.14
CA HIS A 213 -2.67 -6.11 14.99
C HIS A 213 -1.55 -7.15 15.05
N TYR A 214 -0.89 -7.30 16.20
CA TYR A 214 0.16 -8.30 16.36
C TYR A 214 -0.36 -9.74 16.21
N GLN A 215 -1.53 -10.04 16.78
CA GLN A 215 -2.19 -11.34 16.63
C GLN A 215 -2.60 -11.62 15.18
N LYS A 216 -3.14 -10.62 14.45
CA LYS A 216 -3.43 -10.80 13.02
C LYS A 216 -2.15 -11.17 12.27
N GLY A 217 -1.06 -10.44 12.49
CA GLY A 217 0.22 -10.72 11.85
C GLY A 217 0.76 -12.11 12.20
N LEU A 218 0.73 -12.51 13.47
CA LEU A 218 1.19 -13.84 13.92
C LEU A 218 0.29 -15.00 13.46
N ARG A 219 -0.96 -14.75 13.07
CA ARG A 219 -1.79 -15.77 12.39
C ARG A 219 -1.37 -15.99 10.94
N LEU A 220 -0.85 -14.95 10.29
CA LEU A 220 -0.37 -15.01 8.91
C LEU A 220 1.04 -15.61 8.85
N ASP A 221 1.92 -15.18 9.77
CA ASP A 221 3.26 -15.73 9.95
C ASP A 221 3.59 -15.90 11.45
N PRO A 222 3.45 -17.12 12.00
CA PRO A 222 3.74 -17.42 13.41
C PRO A 222 5.20 -17.22 13.82
N GLU A 223 6.15 -17.30 12.88
CA GLU A 223 7.58 -17.19 13.16
C GLU A 223 8.15 -15.79 12.87
N HIS A 224 7.29 -14.83 12.54
CA HIS A 224 7.69 -13.45 12.33
C HIS A 224 8.31 -12.84 13.60
N THR A 225 9.64 -12.73 13.61
CA THR A 225 10.45 -12.33 14.78
C THR A 225 10.05 -10.97 15.35
N GLY A 226 9.82 -9.97 14.50
CA GLY A 226 9.43 -8.61 14.90
C GLY A 226 8.09 -8.56 15.64
N LEU A 227 7.05 -9.14 15.05
CA LEU A 227 5.72 -9.26 15.65
C LEU A 227 5.75 -10.06 16.96
N LYS A 228 6.44 -11.20 16.99
CA LYS A 228 6.59 -12.05 18.17
C LYS A 228 7.21 -11.28 19.33
N LYS A 229 8.29 -10.54 19.07
CA LYS A 229 8.97 -9.69 20.04
C LYS A 229 8.05 -8.63 20.64
N GLU A 230 7.36 -7.84 19.81
CA GLU A 230 6.49 -6.77 20.31
C GLU A 230 5.23 -7.33 21.00
N TYR A 231 4.67 -8.44 20.50
CA TYR A 231 3.54 -9.12 21.12
C TYR A 231 3.87 -9.59 22.54
N PHE A 232 4.97 -10.32 22.73
CA PHE A 232 5.36 -10.82 24.05
C PHE A 232 5.77 -9.70 24.99
N LYS A 233 6.44 -8.65 24.48
CA LYS A 233 6.74 -7.45 25.25
C LYS A 233 5.47 -6.81 25.82
N LEU A 234 4.46 -6.59 24.97
CA LEU A 234 3.17 -6.02 25.39
C LEU A 234 2.40 -6.96 26.33
N LYS A 235 2.36 -8.26 26.04
CA LYS A 235 1.70 -9.26 26.91
C LYS A 235 2.32 -9.29 28.31
N ASN A 236 3.64 -9.22 28.41
CA ASN A 236 4.36 -9.19 29.68
C ASN A 236 4.08 -7.89 30.45
N LEU A 237 4.00 -6.76 29.76
CA LEU A 237 3.62 -5.46 30.34
C LEU A 237 2.23 -5.54 30.98
N LEU A 238 1.24 -6.06 30.26
CA LEU A 238 -0.14 -6.18 30.75
C LEU A 238 -0.29 -7.17 31.90
N LYS A 239 0.51 -8.24 31.93
CA LYS A 239 0.52 -9.18 33.06
C LYS A 239 1.05 -8.49 34.32
N LYS A 240 2.12 -7.69 34.20
CA LYS A 240 2.67 -6.92 35.33
C LYS A 240 1.68 -5.88 35.85
N SER A 241 1.02 -5.12 34.96
CA SER A 241 0.04 -4.11 35.39
C SER A 241 -1.17 -4.71 36.10
N LYS A 242 -1.71 -5.83 35.60
CA LYS A 242 -2.80 -6.56 36.28
C LYS A 242 -2.43 -7.01 37.69
N ASN A 243 -1.22 -7.55 37.86
CA ASN A 243 -0.75 -8.00 39.17
C ASN A 243 -0.61 -6.84 40.17
N VAL A 244 -0.16 -5.66 39.72
CA VAL A 244 -0.07 -4.46 40.57
C VAL A 244 -1.46 -4.01 41.03
N ILE A 245 -2.42 -3.90 40.10
CA ILE A 245 -3.80 -3.52 40.44
C ILE A 245 -4.42 -4.50 41.44
N LEU A 246 -4.18 -5.81 41.28
CA LEU A 246 -4.66 -6.82 42.22
C LEU A 246 -4.08 -6.64 43.63
N LEU A 247 -2.80 -6.30 43.75
CA LEU A 247 -2.15 -6.04 45.04
C LEU A 247 -2.68 -4.76 45.70
N ASP A 248 -2.89 -3.70 44.93
CA ASP A 248 -3.43 -2.43 45.43
C ASP A 248 -4.85 -2.61 45.97
N VAL A 249 -5.71 -3.35 45.25
CA VAL A 249 -7.07 -3.68 45.71
C VAL A 249 -7.02 -4.53 46.98
N LEU A 250 -6.10 -5.50 47.07
CA LEU A 250 -5.93 -6.33 48.27
C LEU A 250 -5.52 -5.48 49.49
N ASN A 251 -4.58 -4.55 49.30
CA ASN A 251 -4.11 -3.66 50.37
C ASN A 251 -5.19 -2.70 50.85
N ILE A 252 -6.03 -2.18 49.95
CA ILE A 252 -7.20 -1.37 50.31
C ILE A 252 -8.20 -2.20 51.13
N TYR A 253 -8.43 -3.45 50.75
CA TYR A 253 -9.33 -4.34 51.48
C TYR A 253 -8.80 -4.68 52.89
N ILE A 254 -7.51 -4.98 53.01
CA ILE A 254 -6.84 -5.26 54.30
C ILE A 254 -6.90 -4.03 55.22
N SER A 255 -6.62 -2.83 54.69
CA SER A 255 -6.67 -1.59 55.48
C SER A 255 -8.10 -1.29 55.96
N LEU A 256 -9.12 -1.44 55.11
CA LEU A 256 -10.52 -1.29 55.52
C LEU A 256 -10.94 -2.28 56.62
N LEU A 257 -10.52 -3.55 56.52
CA LEU A 257 -10.73 -4.56 57.56
C LEU A 257 -10.06 -4.20 58.88
N SER A 258 -8.82 -3.68 58.84
CA SER A 258 -8.10 -3.25 60.04
C SER A 258 -8.80 -2.07 60.74
N LEU A 259 -9.33 -1.10 59.96
CA LEU A 259 -10.09 0.03 60.46
C LEU A 259 -11.42 -0.40 61.10
N LEU A 260 -12.13 -1.35 60.47
CA LEU A 260 -13.38 -1.90 61.02
C LEU A 260 -13.14 -2.64 62.36
N CYS A 261 -12.07 -3.43 62.47
CA CYS A 261 -11.71 -4.08 63.73
C CYS A 261 -11.39 -3.09 64.86
N SER A 262 -10.78 -1.93 64.55
CA SER A 262 -10.46 -0.91 65.54
C SER A 262 -11.64 -0.04 66.00
N VAL A 263 -12.79 -0.10 65.33
CA VAL A 263 -14.03 0.64 65.71
C VAL A 263 -15.01 -0.24 66.50
N LEU A 264 -14.83 -1.56 66.45
CA LEU A 264 -15.68 -2.56 67.12
C LEU A 264 -15.15 -3.03 68.48
N PHE A 265 -14.04 -2.48 68.95
CA PHE A 265 -13.43 -2.71 70.28
C PHE A 265 -13.20 -1.36 70.97
#